data_AF-A0A7X8J0G5-F1
#
_entry.id   AF-A0A7X8J0G5-F1
#
_cell.length_a   1.000
_cell.length_b   1.000
_cell.length_c   1.000
_cell.angle_alpha   90.00
_cell.angle_beta   90.00
_cell.angle_gamma   90.00
#
_symmetry.space_group_name_H-M   'P 1'
#
loop_
_entity.id
_entity.type
_entity.pdbx_description
1 polymer ?
#
loop_
_entity_poly.entity_id
_entity_poly.type
_entity_poly.pdbx_seq_one_letter_code
_entity_poly.pdbx_strand_id
1 'polypeptide(L)'
;MKIKFFPLIIFFIVYIFLFASMPQNIKLPLLYITPLILYTLFITKTMLNFIKNKQRYEDDTEANEIVSSVSYFERKKPEEPKIQIGFDDVAGLEEIKEDLMDIIDFLNNEDKYRSMDAKVPRGILLYGPPGTGKTLIAKAIAGEAKATFIYSSGSEFVEKYVGVGAKRVRTIFERARKESPSIIFIDEVDALGAKRNADSNNEKDQTLNQLLIELDGFNNTSNVIVIAATNRLDLLDEALLRPGRFDRKIYVGNPNYHSRLKILEVHTKNKPLDKKVQLKDIAIKTHGFSGAQLANIANEAALKAIKDKSKKINIDNFEFAIEKVAAGLEIKHSTVSDKEKRIVAYHEAGHAVAAKILNIDKVQKISIIPRDKALGYVLKFPTEDKFLYTKNELCNKVVVLLAGRASEEIFIGEISTGGSNDIKESTNIIYEIICSYGMGRNTQNTCIDERLIKYYLDNIKDEAQQMTTDSYDRALSIIRENEAVVDKIAQHLLKYETMNAGKLDELMEEAQKRALI
;
A
#
# COMPACT_ATOMS: atom_id res chain seq x y z
N MET A 1 -19.87 -48.66 45.07
CA MET A 1 -18.50 -49.24 45.09
C MET A 1 -18.47 -50.75 45.40
N LYS A 2 -19.60 -51.44 45.70
CA LYS A 2 -19.63 -52.84 46.14
C LYS A 2 -19.93 -53.92 45.05
N ILE A 3 -20.04 -53.58 43.76
CA ILE A 3 -20.38 -54.55 42.68
C ILE A 3 -19.24 -54.81 41.68
N LYS A 4 -18.14 -54.03 41.72
CA LYS A 4 -17.04 -54.15 40.74
C LYS A 4 -16.05 -55.30 40.97
N PHE A 5 -16.07 -55.95 42.14
CA PHE A 5 -15.09 -56.99 42.50
C PHE A 5 -15.65 -58.42 42.48
N PHE A 6 -16.95 -58.61 42.23
CA PHE A 6 -17.58 -59.93 42.18
C PHE A 6 -16.94 -60.91 41.16
N PRO A 7 -16.62 -60.51 39.91
CA PRO A 7 -15.95 -61.43 38.97
C PRO A 7 -14.49 -61.73 39.36
N LEU A 8 -13.83 -60.81 40.07
CA LEU A 8 -12.45 -61.00 40.53
C LEU A 8 -12.37 -62.08 41.63
N ILE A 9 -13.36 -62.10 42.52
CA ILE A 9 -13.48 -63.08 43.61
C ILE A 9 -13.72 -64.49 43.04
N ILE A 10 -14.59 -64.63 42.03
CA ILE A 10 -14.84 -65.92 41.36
C ILE A 10 -13.56 -66.42 40.68
N PHE A 11 -12.85 -65.54 39.97
CA PHE A 11 -11.60 -65.91 39.31
C PHE A 11 -10.52 -66.37 40.32
N PHE A 12 -10.44 -65.71 41.48
CA PHE A 12 -9.51 -66.06 42.54
C PHE A 12 -9.84 -67.42 43.18
N ILE A 13 -11.12 -67.72 43.38
CA ILE A 13 -11.58 -69.03 43.89
C ILE A 13 -11.25 -70.16 42.90
N VAL A 14 -11.51 -69.95 41.61
CA VAL A 14 -11.17 -70.92 40.56
C VAL A 14 -9.65 -71.12 40.45
N TYR A 15 -8.87 -70.05 40.56
CA TYR A 15 -7.41 -70.11 40.57
C TYR A 15 -6.86 -70.93 41.75
N ILE A 16 -7.37 -70.71 42.97
CA ILE A 16 -6.99 -71.49 44.15
C ILE A 16 -7.32 -72.97 43.96
N PHE A 17 -8.50 -73.27 43.41
CA PHE A 17 -8.93 -74.65 43.18
C PHE A 17 -8.03 -75.37 42.17
N LEU A 18 -7.71 -74.73 41.04
CA LEU A 18 -6.79 -75.26 40.04
C LEU A 18 -5.35 -75.39 40.56
N PHE A 19 -4.90 -74.45 41.40
CA PHE A 19 -3.58 -74.50 42.03
C PHE A 19 -3.44 -75.66 43.03
N ALA A 20 -4.53 -76.01 43.73
CA ALA A 20 -4.54 -77.14 44.67
C ALA A 20 -4.33 -78.49 43.95
N SER A 21 -4.94 -78.68 42.78
CA SER A 21 -4.94 -79.94 42.02
C SER A 21 -3.69 -80.22 41.16
N MET A 22 -2.70 -79.31 41.12
CA MET A 22 -1.49 -79.45 40.30
C MET A 22 -0.34 -80.19 41.03
N PRO A 23 0.60 -80.85 40.30
CA PRO A 23 1.80 -81.46 40.88
C PRO A 23 2.83 -80.43 41.36
N GLN A 24 3.64 -80.75 42.38
CA GLN A 24 4.50 -79.77 43.08
C GLN A 24 5.53 -79.05 42.20
N ASN A 25 6.04 -79.69 41.14
CA ASN A 25 7.08 -79.12 40.27
C ASN A 25 6.61 -77.91 39.43
N ILE A 26 5.29 -77.68 39.33
CA ILE A 26 4.70 -76.61 38.50
C ILE A 26 4.12 -75.47 39.38
N LYS A 27 3.89 -75.72 40.68
CA LYS A 27 3.25 -74.74 41.57
C LYS A 27 4.09 -73.48 41.81
N LEU A 28 5.40 -73.64 41.99
CA LEU A 28 6.29 -72.52 42.28
C LEU A 28 6.35 -71.48 41.14
N PRO A 29 6.61 -71.85 39.86
CA PRO A 29 6.63 -70.86 38.78
C PRO A 29 5.26 -70.23 38.52
N LEU A 30 4.16 -70.97 38.65
CA LEU A 30 2.82 -70.44 38.41
C LEU A 30 2.41 -69.38 39.45
N LEU A 31 2.87 -69.52 40.69
CA LEU A 31 2.63 -68.56 41.77
C LEU A 31 3.27 -67.19 41.49
N TYR A 32 4.42 -67.16 40.83
CA TYR A 32 5.14 -65.92 40.50
C TYR A 32 4.75 -65.32 39.14
N ILE A 33 4.39 -66.15 38.16
CA ILE A 33 4.10 -65.69 36.79
C ILE A 33 2.68 -65.10 36.67
N THR A 34 1.71 -65.65 37.40
CA THR A 34 0.30 -65.23 37.27
C THR A 34 0.02 -63.80 37.74
N PRO A 35 0.58 -63.28 38.85
CA PRO A 35 0.40 -61.88 39.24
C PRO A 35 1.08 -60.94 38.24
N LEU A 36 2.22 -61.34 37.69
CA LEU A 36 2.98 -60.54 36.72
C LEU A 36 2.21 -60.36 35.41
N ILE A 37 1.58 -61.42 34.90
CA ILE A 37 0.73 -61.36 33.69
C ILE A 37 -0.50 -60.48 33.94
N LEU A 38 -1.16 -60.62 35.10
CA LEU A 38 -2.32 -59.78 35.44
C LEU A 38 -1.94 -58.29 35.57
N TYR A 39 -0.77 -58.00 36.14
CA TYR A 39 -0.27 -56.64 36.27
C TYR A 39 0.04 -56.01 34.90
N THR A 40 0.69 -56.75 34.00
CA THR A 40 0.99 -56.27 32.64
C THR A 40 -0.28 -56.02 31.81
N LEU A 41 -1.29 -56.91 31.91
CA LEU A 41 -2.59 -56.71 31.26
C LEU A 41 -3.38 -55.52 31.80
N PHE A 42 -3.23 -55.23 33.09
CA PHE A 42 -3.87 -54.05 33.69
C PHE A 42 -3.25 -52.75 33.16
N ILE A 43 -1.91 -52.67 33.10
CA ILE A 43 -1.19 -51.50 32.58
C ILE A 43 -1.48 -51.26 31.09
N THR A 44 -1.50 -52.31 30.27
CA THR A 44 -1.79 -52.14 28.84
C THR A 44 -3.21 -51.63 28.62
N LYS A 45 -4.19 -52.12 29.39
CA LYS A 45 -5.58 -51.68 29.30
C LYS A 45 -5.77 -50.24 29.78
N THR A 46 -5.08 -49.81 30.84
CA THR A 46 -5.15 -48.42 31.31
C THR A 46 -4.49 -47.47 30.33
N MET A 47 -3.35 -47.83 29.73
CA MET A 47 -2.70 -47.06 28.67
C MET A 47 -3.55 -46.95 27.41
N LEU A 48 -4.18 -48.04 26.97
CA LEU A 48 -5.10 -48.03 25.82
C LEU A 48 -6.31 -47.11 26.08
N ASN A 49 -6.90 -47.16 27.28
CA ASN A 49 -7.99 -46.26 27.64
C ASN A 49 -7.55 -44.79 27.71
N PHE A 50 -6.32 -44.52 28.16
CA PHE A 50 -5.77 -43.17 28.19
C PHE A 50 -5.58 -42.61 26.78
N ILE A 51 -5.04 -43.41 25.85
CA ILE A 51 -4.87 -43.01 24.44
C ILE A 51 -6.24 -42.78 23.78
N LYS A 52 -7.21 -43.67 24.01
CA LYS A 52 -8.57 -43.54 23.45
C LYS A 52 -9.29 -42.29 23.97
N ASN A 53 -9.11 -41.96 25.25
CA ASN A 53 -9.69 -40.76 25.84
C ASN A 53 -9.00 -39.48 25.35
N LYS A 54 -7.68 -39.52 25.12
CA LYS A 54 -6.93 -38.38 24.57
C LYS A 54 -7.36 -38.06 23.13
N GLN A 55 -7.47 -39.08 22.27
CA GLN A 55 -7.95 -38.89 20.90
C GLN A 55 -9.38 -38.33 20.85
N ARG A 56 -10.26 -38.84 21.72
CA ARG A 56 -11.65 -38.35 21.79
C ARG A 56 -11.75 -36.91 22.28
N TYR A 57 -10.85 -36.50 23.18
CA TYR A 57 -10.78 -35.13 23.67
C TYR A 57 -10.25 -34.17 22.58
N GLU A 58 -9.24 -34.57 21.80
CA GLU A 58 -8.72 -33.78 20.68
C GLU A 58 -9.77 -33.60 19.56
N ASP A 59 -10.47 -34.67 19.14
CA ASP A 59 -11.55 -34.60 18.13
C ASP A 59 -12.73 -33.73 18.59
N ASP A 60 -13.16 -33.85 19.85
CA ASP A 60 -14.27 -33.05 20.40
C ASP A 60 -13.90 -31.56 20.54
N THR A 61 -12.62 -31.24 20.75
CA THR A 61 -12.14 -29.85 20.85
C THR A 61 -12.06 -29.21 19.46
N GLU A 62 -11.52 -29.93 18.48
CA GLU A 62 -11.38 -29.46 17.09
C GLU A 62 -12.76 -29.29 16.42
N ALA A 63 -13.68 -30.22 16.64
CA ALA A 63 -15.06 -30.10 16.17
C ALA A 63 -15.80 -28.88 16.79
N ASN A 64 -15.60 -28.61 18.08
CA ASN A 64 -16.24 -27.47 18.75
C ASN A 64 -15.62 -26.12 18.38
N GLU A 65 -14.32 -26.05 18.06
CA GLU A 65 -13.70 -24.83 17.52
C GLU A 65 -14.15 -24.53 16.09
N ILE A 66 -14.31 -25.57 15.25
CA ILE A 66 -14.83 -25.42 13.89
C ILE A 66 -16.31 -25.00 13.92
N VAL A 67 -17.14 -25.58 14.79
CA VAL A 67 -18.56 -25.22 14.90
C VAL A 67 -18.73 -23.83 15.52
N SER A 68 -17.90 -23.44 16.50
CA SER A 68 -17.99 -22.10 17.10
C SER A 68 -17.49 -21.01 16.16
N SER A 69 -16.43 -21.25 15.37
CA SER A 69 -15.98 -20.30 14.35
C SER A 69 -17.02 -20.12 13.25
N VAL A 70 -17.58 -21.21 12.70
CA VAL A 70 -18.63 -21.15 11.66
C VAL A 70 -19.89 -20.44 12.16
N SER A 71 -20.33 -20.73 13.40
CA SER A 71 -21.52 -20.07 13.98
C SER A 71 -21.28 -18.61 14.38
N TYR A 72 -20.04 -18.20 14.65
CA TYR A 72 -19.68 -16.78 14.82
C TYR A 72 -19.81 -15.99 13.51
N PHE A 73 -19.55 -16.62 12.36
CA PHE A 73 -19.69 -15.99 11.04
C PHE A 73 -21.15 -15.91 10.57
N GLU A 74 -22.01 -16.88 10.87
CA GLU A 74 -23.42 -16.82 10.48
C GLU A 74 -24.23 -15.76 11.26
N ARG A 75 -23.77 -15.33 12.45
CA ARG A 75 -24.49 -14.36 13.30
C ARG A 75 -24.18 -12.89 13.02
N LYS A 76 -23.18 -12.58 12.19
CA LYS A 76 -22.97 -11.22 11.68
C LYS A 76 -23.64 -11.10 10.32
N LYS A 77 -24.96 -10.85 10.30
CA LYS A 77 -25.56 -10.02 9.26
C LYS A 77 -25.36 -8.56 9.69
N PRO A 78 -24.29 -7.85 9.30
CA PRO A 78 -24.46 -6.44 9.10
C PRO A 78 -25.51 -6.30 7.99
N GLU A 79 -26.56 -5.52 8.21
CA GLU A 79 -27.29 -4.96 7.08
C GLU A 79 -26.24 -4.26 6.22
N GLU A 80 -25.94 -4.81 5.05
CA GLU A 80 -25.01 -4.17 4.13
C GLU A 80 -25.60 -2.80 3.79
N PRO A 81 -24.88 -1.71 4.08
CA PRO A 81 -25.40 -0.38 3.81
C PRO A 81 -25.72 -0.32 2.32
N LYS A 82 -26.97 -0.03 1.96
CA LYS A 82 -27.34 0.27 0.57
C LYS A 82 -26.35 1.30 0.06
N ILE A 83 -25.55 0.91 -0.92
CA ILE A 83 -24.52 1.78 -1.48
C ILE A 83 -25.22 3.00 -2.08
N GLN A 84 -25.03 4.15 -1.43
CA GLN A 84 -25.53 5.45 -1.87
C GLN A 84 -24.55 6.19 -2.78
N ILE A 85 -23.42 5.55 -3.13
CA ILE A 85 -22.37 6.19 -3.92
C ILE A 85 -22.67 5.94 -5.40
N GLY A 86 -22.91 7.02 -6.15
CA GLY A 86 -23.13 6.97 -7.59
C GLY A 86 -21.94 7.49 -8.39
N PHE A 87 -22.07 7.56 -9.71
CA PHE A 87 -21.04 8.14 -10.57
C PHE A 87 -20.80 9.63 -10.27
N ASP A 88 -21.79 10.35 -9.75
CA ASP A 88 -21.67 11.77 -9.38
C ASP A 88 -20.65 12.01 -8.25
N ASP A 89 -20.40 11.01 -7.41
CA ASP A 89 -19.44 11.11 -6.30
C ASP A 89 -18.00 10.79 -6.73
N VAL A 90 -17.80 10.25 -7.93
CA VAL A 90 -16.48 9.94 -8.50
C VAL A 90 -16.07 11.06 -9.44
N ALA A 91 -15.17 11.95 -9.03
CA ALA A 91 -14.71 13.04 -9.87
C ALA A 91 -13.42 12.71 -10.64
N GLY A 92 -13.30 13.21 -11.88
CA GLY A 92 -12.04 13.27 -12.60
C GLY A 92 -11.55 11.97 -13.25
N LEU A 93 -12.43 10.98 -13.38
CA LEU A 93 -12.15 9.67 -13.99
C LEU A 93 -13.10 9.42 -15.17
N GLU A 94 -13.37 10.44 -15.99
CA GLU A 94 -14.37 10.38 -17.06
C GLU A 94 -14.08 9.31 -18.12
N GLU A 95 -12.83 9.20 -18.57
CA GLU A 95 -12.42 8.16 -19.54
C GLU A 95 -12.65 6.75 -18.99
N ILE A 96 -12.34 6.54 -17.70
CA ILE A 96 -12.55 5.26 -17.02
C ILE A 96 -14.05 4.97 -16.86
N LYS A 97 -14.86 5.98 -16.54
CA LYS A 97 -16.31 5.83 -16.46
C LYS A 97 -16.90 5.44 -17.80
N GLU A 98 -16.44 6.05 -18.89
CA GLU A 98 -16.89 5.73 -20.26
C GLU A 98 -16.56 4.28 -20.63
N ASP A 99 -15.33 3.82 -20.39
CA ASP A 99 -14.93 2.41 -20.66
C ASP A 99 -15.73 1.40 -19.81
N LEU A 100 -16.19 1.82 -18.62
CA LEU A 100 -17.00 1.00 -17.72
C LEU A 100 -18.51 1.08 -17.98
N MET A 101 -19.00 1.95 -18.87
CA MET A 101 -20.43 2.05 -19.17
C MET A 101 -20.99 0.76 -19.79
N ASP A 102 -20.21 0.07 -20.62
CA ASP A 102 -20.60 -1.21 -21.22
C ASP A 102 -20.93 -2.28 -20.16
N ILE A 103 -20.24 -2.22 -19.03
CA ILE A 103 -20.36 -3.17 -17.93
C ILE A 103 -21.66 -2.91 -17.17
N ILE A 104 -22.01 -1.64 -17.00
CA ILE A 104 -23.27 -1.20 -16.39
C ILE A 104 -24.45 -1.54 -17.31
N ASP A 105 -24.34 -1.29 -18.62
CA ASP A 105 -25.38 -1.66 -19.59
C ASP A 105 -25.59 -3.19 -19.61
N PHE A 106 -24.50 -3.97 -19.54
CA PHE A 106 -24.60 -5.43 -19.44
C PHE A 106 -25.32 -5.89 -18.17
N LEU A 107 -24.98 -5.33 -16.99
CA LEU A 107 -25.63 -5.68 -15.73
C LEU A 107 -27.14 -5.38 -15.77
N ASN A 108 -27.53 -4.28 -16.42
CA ASN A 108 -28.93 -3.87 -16.53
C ASN A 108 -29.70 -4.57 -17.66
N ASN A 109 -29.04 -4.89 -18.78
CA ASN A 109 -29.67 -5.35 -20.02
C ASN A 109 -29.00 -6.63 -20.59
N GLU A 110 -28.83 -7.66 -19.75
CA GLU A 110 -28.11 -8.88 -20.12
C GLU A 110 -28.65 -9.57 -21.40
N ASP A 111 -29.97 -9.60 -21.59
CA ASP A 111 -30.62 -10.25 -22.73
C ASP A 111 -30.20 -9.67 -24.10
N LYS A 112 -29.93 -8.36 -24.13
CA LYS A 112 -29.42 -7.66 -25.33
C LYS A 112 -28.07 -8.23 -25.76
N TYR A 113 -27.16 -8.45 -24.81
CA TYR A 113 -25.83 -8.99 -25.07
C TYR A 113 -25.88 -10.48 -25.42
N ARG A 114 -26.74 -11.26 -24.73
CA ARG A 114 -26.96 -12.68 -25.04
C ARG A 114 -27.53 -12.89 -26.45
N SER A 115 -28.43 -12.03 -26.90
CA SER A 115 -29.03 -12.12 -28.25
C SER A 115 -28.02 -11.96 -29.39
N MET A 116 -26.91 -11.27 -29.13
CA MET A 116 -25.84 -11.00 -30.08
C MET A 116 -24.63 -11.94 -29.93
N ASP A 117 -24.73 -12.95 -29.04
CA ASP A 117 -23.61 -13.81 -28.62
C ASP A 117 -22.35 -13.00 -28.18
N ALA A 118 -22.59 -11.80 -27.63
CA ALA A 118 -21.54 -10.91 -27.20
C ALA A 118 -21.05 -11.33 -25.80
N LYS A 119 -19.77 -11.73 -25.71
CA LYS A 119 -19.14 -12.08 -24.44
C LYS A 119 -18.65 -10.82 -23.74
N VAL A 120 -19.26 -10.47 -22.62
CA VAL A 120 -18.82 -9.35 -21.77
C VAL A 120 -17.69 -9.82 -20.85
N PRO A 121 -16.61 -9.03 -20.69
CA PRO A 121 -15.54 -9.36 -19.77
C PRO A 121 -16.07 -9.48 -18.34
N ARG A 122 -15.88 -10.66 -17.73
CA ARG A 122 -16.38 -10.94 -16.38
C ARG A 122 -15.42 -10.53 -15.29
N GLY A 123 -14.13 -10.37 -15.60
CA GLY A 123 -13.12 -9.89 -14.68
C GLY A 123 -12.49 -8.57 -15.14
N ILE A 124 -12.49 -7.60 -14.23
CA ILE A 124 -11.85 -6.29 -14.42
C ILE A 124 -10.77 -6.14 -13.35
N LEU A 125 -9.57 -5.73 -13.75
CA LEU A 125 -8.48 -5.42 -12.85
C LEU A 125 -8.18 -3.91 -12.87
N LEU A 126 -8.43 -3.24 -11.76
CA LEU A 126 -8.06 -1.85 -11.51
C LEU A 126 -6.66 -1.81 -10.89
N TYR A 127 -5.69 -1.17 -11.55
CA TYR A 127 -4.33 -1.06 -11.02
C TYR A 127 -3.84 0.39 -11.04
N GLY A 128 -2.99 0.76 -10.08
CA GLY A 128 -2.43 2.11 -9.99
C GLY A 128 -2.06 2.48 -8.56
N PRO A 129 -1.52 3.68 -8.33
CA PRO A 129 -1.05 4.08 -7.01
C PRO A 129 -2.17 4.12 -5.95
N PRO A 130 -1.83 4.07 -4.65
CA PRO A 130 -2.83 4.10 -3.59
C PRO A 130 -3.58 5.44 -3.56
N GLY A 131 -4.85 5.40 -3.17
CA GLY A 131 -5.65 6.62 -2.98
C GLY A 131 -6.15 7.29 -4.27
N THR A 132 -6.09 6.62 -5.43
CA THR A 132 -6.62 7.13 -6.71
C THR A 132 -8.10 6.87 -6.94
N GLY A 133 -8.78 6.21 -6.00
CA GLY A 133 -10.23 5.96 -6.09
C GLY A 133 -10.63 4.62 -6.70
N LYS A 134 -9.75 3.63 -6.78
CA LYS A 134 -10.06 2.26 -7.26
C LYS A 134 -11.30 1.66 -6.58
N THR A 135 -11.32 1.63 -5.25
CA THR A 135 -12.46 1.14 -4.45
C THR A 135 -13.70 2.02 -4.60
N LEU A 136 -13.53 3.33 -4.83
CA LEU A 136 -14.63 4.27 -5.02
C LEU A 136 -15.33 4.04 -6.36
N ILE A 137 -14.57 3.84 -7.44
CA ILE A 137 -15.09 3.48 -8.77
C ILE A 137 -15.91 2.19 -8.69
N ALA A 138 -15.38 1.14 -8.05
CA ALA A 138 -16.09 -0.13 -7.96
C ALA A 138 -17.44 -0.01 -7.23
N LYS A 139 -17.50 0.78 -6.14
CA LYS A 139 -18.75 1.09 -5.45
C LYS A 139 -19.72 1.89 -6.32
N ALA A 140 -19.20 2.85 -7.09
CA ALA A 140 -20.00 3.67 -7.98
C ALA A 140 -20.63 2.86 -9.13
N ILE A 141 -19.90 1.88 -9.69
CA ILE A 141 -20.45 0.95 -10.70
C ILE A 141 -21.61 0.15 -10.11
N ALA A 142 -21.45 -0.37 -8.89
CA ALA A 142 -22.51 -1.14 -8.23
C ALA A 142 -23.74 -0.29 -7.93
N GLY A 143 -23.55 0.96 -7.49
CA GLY A 143 -24.62 1.93 -7.27
C GLY A 143 -25.39 2.25 -8.56
N GLU A 144 -24.68 2.50 -9.66
CA GLU A 144 -25.26 2.84 -10.96
C GLU A 144 -26.00 1.65 -11.59
N ALA A 145 -25.43 0.45 -11.51
CA ALA A 145 -26.04 -0.79 -11.97
C ALA A 145 -27.11 -1.35 -11.03
N LYS A 146 -27.31 -0.74 -9.84
CA LYS A 146 -28.18 -1.25 -8.77
C LYS A 146 -27.91 -2.73 -8.43
N ALA A 147 -26.66 -3.15 -8.57
CA ALA A 147 -26.21 -4.51 -8.35
C ALA A 147 -25.78 -4.71 -6.89
N THR A 148 -25.91 -5.94 -6.39
CA THR A 148 -25.41 -6.29 -5.06
C THR A 148 -23.89 -6.20 -5.04
N PHE A 149 -23.30 -5.46 -4.10
CA PHE A 149 -21.85 -5.29 -4.00
C PHE A 149 -21.27 -6.12 -2.85
N ILE A 150 -20.49 -7.13 -3.20
CA ILE A 150 -19.84 -8.01 -2.24
C ILE A 150 -18.37 -7.58 -2.15
N TYR A 151 -18.01 -6.96 -1.02
CA TYR A 151 -16.64 -6.56 -0.75
C TYR A 151 -15.86 -7.67 -0.05
N SER A 152 -14.63 -7.91 -0.48
CA SER A 152 -13.64 -8.71 0.25
C SER A 152 -12.24 -8.15 0.06
N SER A 153 -11.39 -8.29 1.07
CA SER A 153 -9.98 -7.91 1.00
C SER A 153 -9.13 -9.13 0.65
N GLY A 154 -8.15 -8.99 -0.23
CA GLY A 154 -7.22 -10.05 -0.62
C GLY A 154 -6.49 -10.67 0.58
N SER A 155 -6.23 -9.87 1.61
CA SER A 155 -5.66 -10.31 2.88
C SER A 155 -6.57 -11.20 3.72
N GLU A 156 -7.90 -11.15 3.54
CA GLU A 156 -8.85 -12.04 4.23
C GLU A 156 -8.75 -13.49 3.75
N PHE A 157 -8.07 -13.75 2.65
CA PHE A 157 -7.93 -15.10 2.11
C PHE A 157 -6.64 -15.79 2.52
N VAL A 158 -5.72 -15.05 3.17
CA VAL A 158 -4.44 -15.56 3.64
C VAL A 158 -4.59 -15.98 5.10
N GLU A 159 -4.69 -17.28 5.35
CA GLU A 159 -4.93 -17.82 6.69
C GLU A 159 -3.85 -18.85 7.08
N LYS A 160 -3.68 -19.08 8.39
CA LYS A 160 -2.73 -20.09 8.89
C LYS A 160 -3.19 -21.53 8.64
N TYR A 161 -4.49 -21.73 8.41
CA TYR A 161 -5.11 -23.03 8.29
C TYR A 161 -5.36 -23.38 6.81
N VAL A 162 -4.83 -24.53 6.39
CA VAL A 162 -4.92 -25.01 5.01
C VAL A 162 -6.38 -25.16 4.59
N GLY A 163 -6.73 -24.63 3.42
CA GLY A 163 -8.05 -24.78 2.81
C GLY A 163 -9.13 -23.81 3.30
N VAL A 164 -8.87 -22.99 4.32
CA VAL A 164 -9.82 -21.96 4.79
C VAL A 164 -10.01 -20.87 3.73
N GLY A 165 -8.92 -20.38 3.13
CA GLY A 165 -8.97 -19.41 2.04
C GLY A 165 -9.79 -19.91 0.85
N ALA A 166 -9.51 -21.12 0.36
CA ALA A 166 -10.26 -21.73 -0.73
C ALA A 166 -11.76 -21.90 -0.43
N LYS A 167 -12.14 -22.27 0.81
CA LYS A 167 -13.55 -22.34 1.21
C LYS A 167 -14.21 -20.95 1.19
N ARG A 168 -13.52 -19.91 1.67
CA ARG A 168 -14.04 -18.53 1.64
C ARG A 168 -14.30 -18.05 0.21
N VAL A 169 -13.37 -18.32 -0.72
CA VAL A 169 -13.55 -18.02 -2.14
C VAL A 169 -14.84 -18.64 -2.66
N ARG A 170 -15.05 -19.95 -2.45
CA ARG A 170 -16.29 -20.63 -2.88
C ARG A 170 -17.55 -19.98 -2.31
N THR A 171 -17.56 -19.70 -1.00
CA THR A 171 -18.72 -19.09 -0.33
C THR A 171 -19.07 -17.72 -0.90
N ILE A 172 -18.07 -16.88 -1.20
CA ILE A 172 -18.28 -15.54 -1.79
C ILE A 172 -18.91 -15.66 -3.19
N PHE A 173 -18.39 -16.55 -4.03
CA PHE A 173 -18.92 -16.76 -5.38
C PHE A 173 -20.31 -17.40 -5.36
N GLU A 174 -20.58 -18.34 -4.43
CA GLU A 174 -21.92 -18.89 -4.22
C GLU A 174 -22.93 -17.82 -3.79
N ARG A 175 -22.52 -16.91 -2.90
CA ARG A 175 -23.36 -15.78 -2.49
C ARG A 175 -23.62 -14.83 -3.65
N ALA A 176 -22.60 -14.48 -4.42
CA ALA A 176 -22.74 -13.62 -5.59
C ALA A 176 -23.72 -14.20 -6.63
N ARG A 177 -23.67 -15.52 -6.86
CA ARG A 177 -24.62 -16.22 -7.74
C ARG A 177 -26.07 -16.16 -7.23
N LYS A 178 -26.29 -16.21 -5.91
CA LYS A 178 -27.62 -16.11 -5.30
C LYS A 178 -28.19 -14.69 -5.33
N GLU A 179 -27.33 -13.69 -5.21
CA GLU A 179 -27.68 -12.26 -5.13
C GLU A 179 -27.51 -11.53 -6.48
N SER A 180 -27.53 -12.26 -7.60
CA SER A 180 -27.40 -11.75 -8.97
C SER A 180 -28.55 -10.79 -9.35
N PRO A 181 -28.29 -9.65 -10.03
CA PRO A 181 -27.00 -9.16 -10.51
C PRO A 181 -26.09 -8.68 -9.37
N SER A 182 -24.82 -9.10 -9.40
CA SER A 182 -23.87 -8.79 -8.33
C SER A 182 -22.45 -8.49 -8.84
N ILE A 183 -21.73 -7.69 -8.06
CA ILE A 183 -20.33 -7.32 -8.28
C ILE A 183 -19.53 -7.81 -7.08
N ILE A 184 -18.54 -8.67 -7.32
CA ILE A 184 -17.55 -9.08 -6.33
C ILE A 184 -16.37 -8.11 -6.45
N PHE A 185 -16.06 -7.36 -5.40
CA PHE A 185 -14.87 -6.51 -5.34
C PHE A 185 -13.81 -7.12 -4.43
N ILE A 186 -12.63 -7.39 -4.99
CA ILE A 186 -11.46 -7.90 -4.27
C ILE A 186 -10.39 -6.81 -4.20
N ASP A 187 -10.25 -6.15 -3.06
CA ASP A 187 -9.15 -5.18 -2.84
C ASP A 187 -7.83 -5.91 -2.55
N GLU A 188 -6.69 -5.26 -2.79
CA GLU A 188 -5.35 -5.84 -2.53
C GLU A 188 -5.17 -7.28 -3.06
N VAL A 189 -5.60 -7.54 -4.30
CA VAL A 189 -5.55 -8.90 -4.89
C VAL A 189 -4.13 -9.47 -4.96
N ASP A 190 -3.10 -8.61 -4.90
CA ASP A 190 -1.69 -9.00 -4.81
C ASP A 190 -1.33 -9.77 -3.54
N ALA A 191 -2.11 -9.65 -2.45
CA ALA A 191 -1.94 -10.49 -1.27
C ALA A 191 -2.17 -11.99 -1.56
N LEU A 192 -3.05 -12.28 -2.53
CA LEU A 192 -3.50 -13.63 -2.92
C LEU A 192 -2.83 -14.10 -4.21
N GLY A 193 -2.59 -13.17 -5.15
CA GLY A 193 -2.09 -13.42 -6.49
C GLY A 193 -0.59 -13.21 -6.69
N ALA A 194 0.22 -13.11 -5.64
CA ALA A 194 1.65 -12.90 -5.78
C ALA A 194 2.34 -14.05 -6.56
N LYS A 195 3.32 -13.71 -7.42
CA LYS A 195 4.14 -14.69 -8.16
C LYS A 195 4.70 -15.76 -7.22
N ARG A 196 4.66 -17.01 -7.68
CA ARG A 196 5.17 -18.18 -6.98
C ARG A 196 6.66 -18.03 -6.73
N ASN A 197 7.05 -17.78 -5.48
CA ASN A 197 8.44 -17.91 -5.05
C ASN A 197 8.69 -19.35 -4.60
N ALA A 198 9.92 -19.82 -4.80
CA ALA A 198 10.33 -21.21 -4.50
C ALA A 198 10.16 -21.61 -3.02
N ASP A 199 10.00 -20.64 -2.12
CA ASP A 199 9.75 -20.86 -0.70
C ASP A 199 8.23 -20.85 -0.40
N SER A 200 7.72 -22.06 -0.22
CA SER A 200 6.33 -22.50 -0.14
C SER A 200 5.37 -21.67 0.74
N ASN A 201 4.25 -21.24 0.15
CA ASN A 201 2.97 -21.05 0.84
C ASN A 201 1.89 -21.88 0.12
N ASN A 202 1.85 -23.20 0.38
CA ASN A 202 0.89 -24.13 -0.24
C ASN A 202 -0.58 -23.68 -0.07
N GLU A 203 -0.89 -22.96 1.01
CA GLU A 203 -2.23 -22.44 1.31
C GLU A 203 -2.63 -21.29 0.37
N LYS A 204 -1.70 -20.37 0.09
CA LYS A 204 -1.92 -19.29 -0.89
C LYS A 204 -2.14 -19.84 -2.29
N ASP A 205 -1.32 -20.81 -2.70
CA ASP A 205 -1.43 -21.45 -4.01
C ASP A 205 -2.78 -22.17 -4.17
N GLN A 206 -3.23 -22.87 -3.13
CA GLN A 206 -4.53 -23.55 -3.16
C GLN A 206 -5.68 -22.54 -3.29
N THR A 207 -5.62 -21.44 -2.55
CA THR A 207 -6.62 -20.37 -2.56
C THR A 207 -6.63 -19.62 -3.90
N LEU A 208 -5.46 -19.32 -4.46
CA LEU A 208 -5.30 -18.74 -5.79
C LEU A 208 -5.89 -19.64 -6.86
N ASN A 209 -5.55 -20.93 -6.87
CA ASN A 209 -6.10 -21.88 -7.83
C ASN A 209 -7.62 -21.99 -7.71
N GLN A 210 -8.17 -21.94 -6.49
CA GLN A 210 -9.62 -21.91 -6.32
C GLN A 210 -10.26 -20.65 -6.92
N LEU A 211 -9.64 -19.48 -6.75
CA LEU A 211 -10.08 -18.25 -7.39
C LEU A 211 -10.06 -18.37 -8.91
N LEU A 212 -9.00 -18.93 -9.48
CA LEU A 212 -8.91 -19.19 -10.93
C LEU A 212 -10.03 -20.11 -11.43
N ILE A 213 -10.33 -21.18 -10.68
CA ILE A 213 -11.42 -22.11 -11.00
C ILE A 213 -12.78 -21.39 -10.97
N GLU A 214 -13.04 -20.53 -10.00
CA GLU A 214 -14.29 -19.77 -9.95
C GLU A 214 -14.39 -18.72 -11.07
N LEU A 215 -13.28 -18.07 -11.44
CA LEU A 215 -13.22 -17.14 -12.57
C LEU A 215 -13.47 -17.85 -13.91
N ASP A 216 -12.84 -19.00 -14.13
CA ASP A 216 -13.03 -19.81 -15.35
C ASP A 216 -14.43 -20.48 -15.35
N GLY A 217 -14.97 -20.77 -14.16
CA GLY A 217 -16.22 -21.50 -13.92
C GLY A 217 -17.49 -20.68 -14.10
N PHE A 218 -17.41 -19.41 -14.51
CA PHE A 218 -18.58 -18.63 -14.90
C PHE A 218 -19.19 -19.16 -16.20
N ASN A 219 -20.00 -20.21 -16.07
CA ASN A 219 -20.92 -20.63 -17.12
C ASN A 219 -21.84 -19.45 -17.49
N ASN A 220 -22.27 -19.41 -18.76
CA ASN A 220 -23.03 -18.32 -19.43
C ASN A 220 -24.35 -17.87 -18.76
N THR A 221 -24.71 -18.37 -17.58
CA THR A 221 -26.03 -18.22 -16.95
C THR A 221 -26.09 -17.25 -15.76
N SER A 222 -24.97 -16.80 -15.20
CA SER A 222 -24.97 -15.92 -14.01
C SER A 222 -24.51 -14.49 -14.34
N ASN A 223 -25.24 -13.46 -13.89
CA ASN A 223 -24.92 -12.05 -14.12
C ASN A 223 -24.03 -11.52 -12.98
N VAL A 224 -22.81 -12.06 -12.92
CA VAL A 224 -21.81 -11.76 -11.88
C VAL A 224 -20.55 -11.23 -12.52
N ILE A 225 -20.04 -10.13 -11.97
CA ILE A 225 -18.81 -9.46 -12.41
C ILE A 225 -17.82 -9.39 -11.25
N VAL A 226 -16.56 -9.67 -11.53
CA VAL A 226 -15.47 -9.61 -10.55
C VAL A 226 -14.59 -8.41 -10.87
N ILE A 227 -14.45 -7.51 -9.91
CA ILE A 227 -13.54 -6.36 -9.99
C ILE A 227 -12.45 -6.57 -8.95
N ALA A 228 -11.19 -6.60 -9.37
CA ALA A 228 -10.06 -6.65 -8.46
C ALA A 228 -9.29 -5.34 -8.47
N ALA A 229 -8.70 -4.95 -7.35
CA ALA A 229 -7.83 -3.79 -7.25
C ALA A 229 -6.44 -4.18 -6.74
N THR A 230 -5.39 -3.58 -7.31
CA THR A 230 -4.02 -3.72 -6.80
C THR A 230 -3.24 -2.41 -6.93
N ASN A 231 -2.23 -2.23 -6.08
CA ASN A 231 -1.23 -1.19 -6.25
C ASN A 231 0.01 -1.68 -7.02
N ARG A 232 0.16 -2.99 -7.20
CA ARG A 232 1.37 -3.65 -7.69
C ARG A 232 1.05 -4.71 -8.74
N LEU A 233 0.85 -4.26 -9.98
CA LEU A 233 0.60 -5.17 -11.11
C LEU A 233 1.80 -6.10 -11.38
N ASP A 234 3.01 -5.65 -11.08
CA ASP A 234 4.28 -6.38 -11.23
C ASP A 234 4.34 -7.69 -10.41
N LEU A 235 3.68 -7.69 -9.25
CA LEU A 235 3.67 -8.83 -8.33
C LEU A 235 2.67 -9.92 -8.72
N LEU A 236 1.67 -9.61 -9.56
CA LEU A 236 0.60 -10.54 -9.86
C LEU A 236 1.05 -11.72 -10.74
N ASP A 237 0.48 -12.89 -10.48
CA ASP A 237 0.63 -14.10 -11.28
C ASP A 237 -0.01 -13.87 -12.65
N GLU A 238 0.74 -14.13 -13.71
CA GLU A 238 0.27 -14.02 -15.09
C GLU A 238 -0.97 -14.88 -15.36
N ALA A 239 -1.17 -15.96 -14.60
CA ALA A 239 -2.37 -16.78 -14.68
C ALA A 239 -3.65 -15.95 -14.45
N LEU A 240 -3.65 -14.99 -13.52
CA LEU A 240 -4.82 -14.12 -13.27
C LEU A 240 -5.11 -13.18 -14.45
N LEU A 241 -4.08 -12.85 -15.23
CA LEU A 241 -4.10 -11.88 -16.32
C LEU A 241 -4.43 -12.49 -17.70
N ARG A 242 -4.69 -13.81 -17.75
CA ARG A 242 -5.03 -14.53 -18.98
C ARG A 242 -6.49 -14.28 -19.39
N PRO A 243 -6.80 -14.31 -20.70
CA PRO A 243 -8.17 -14.25 -21.20
C PRO A 243 -9.10 -15.28 -20.56
N GLY A 244 -10.34 -14.89 -20.24
CA GLY A 244 -11.32 -15.64 -19.45
C GLY A 244 -11.32 -15.30 -17.95
N ARG A 245 -10.40 -14.44 -17.47
CA ARG A 245 -10.22 -14.09 -16.05
C ARG A 245 -10.27 -12.56 -15.91
N PHE A 246 -9.17 -11.90 -15.55
CA PHE A 246 -9.07 -10.44 -15.57
C PHE A 246 -8.69 -9.94 -16.97
N ASP A 247 -9.68 -9.99 -17.85
CA ASP A 247 -9.54 -9.68 -19.28
C ASP A 247 -9.35 -8.19 -19.51
N ARG A 248 -10.07 -7.36 -18.74
CA ARG A 248 -10.00 -5.91 -18.83
C ARG A 248 -9.10 -5.36 -17.73
N LYS A 249 -8.05 -4.63 -18.11
CA LYS A 249 -7.09 -4.01 -17.19
C LYS A 249 -7.17 -2.50 -17.34
N ILE A 250 -7.51 -1.81 -16.27
CA ILE A 250 -7.71 -0.36 -16.27
C ILE A 250 -6.69 0.27 -15.31
N TYR A 251 -5.89 1.18 -15.85
CA TYR A 251 -4.97 1.97 -15.06
C TYR A 251 -5.71 3.14 -14.40
N VAL A 252 -5.65 3.24 -13.07
CA VAL A 252 -6.22 4.34 -12.29
C VAL A 252 -5.08 5.15 -11.66
N GLY A 253 -4.55 6.09 -12.46
CA GLY A 253 -3.42 6.94 -12.10
C GLY A 253 -3.76 8.12 -11.19
N ASN A 254 -2.74 8.92 -10.88
CA ASN A 254 -2.95 10.20 -10.20
C ASN A 254 -3.72 11.18 -11.09
N PRO A 255 -4.60 12.01 -10.51
CA PRO A 255 -5.43 12.94 -11.28
C PRO A 255 -4.61 14.05 -11.97
N ASN A 256 -4.95 14.34 -13.23
CA ASN A 256 -4.48 15.52 -13.95
C ASN A 256 -5.09 16.81 -13.36
N TYR A 257 -4.62 17.99 -13.81
CA TYR A 257 -5.12 19.28 -13.34
C TYR A 257 -6.66 19.40 -13.30
N HIS A 258 -7.35 19.02 -14.38
CA HIS A 258 -8.81 19.11 -14.48
C HIS A 258 -9.50 18.14 -13.51
N SER A 259 -8.98 16.92 -13.38
CA SER A 259 -9.46 15.94 -12.42
C SER A 259 -9.26 16.41 -10.98
N ARG A 260 -8.11 17.01 -10.66
CA ARG A 260 -7.83 17.58 -9.32
C ARG A 260 -8.84 18.66 -8.95
N LEU A 261 -9.15 19.56 -9.89
CA LEU A 261 -10.14 20.61 -9.69
C LEU A 261 -11.52 20.02 -9.36
N LYS A 262 -12.00 19.05 -10.16
CA LYS A 262 -13.29 18.38 -9.92
C LYS A 262 -13.33 17.64 -8.58
N ILE A 263 -12.24 16.96 -8.21
CA ILE A 263 -12.14 16.26 -6.92
C ILE A 263 -12.23 17.28 -5.77
N LEU A 264 -11.54 18.41 -5.87
CA LEU A 264 -11.63 19.49 -4.89
C LEU A 264 -13.05 20.08 -4.82
N GLU A 265 -13.73 20.27 -5.95
CA GLU A 265 -15.12 20.74 -6.01
C GLU A 265 -16.06 19.79 -5.25
N VAL A 266 -15.97 18.48 -5.48
CA VAL A 266 -16.78 17.47 -4.77
C VAL A 266 -16.53 17.53 -3.26
N HIS A 267 -15.26 17.54 -2.84
CA HIS A 267 -14.91 17.53 -1.43
C HIS A 267 -15.13 18.87 -0.71
N THR A 268 -15.32 19.96 -1.46
CA THR A 268 -15.60 21.30 -0.91
C THR A 268 -17.05 21.76 -1.07
N LYS A 269 -17.89 21.05 -1.85
CA LYS A 269 -19.30 21.38 -2.12
C LYS A 269 -20.11 21.76 -0.89
N ASN A 270 -19.95 21.02 0.21
CA ASN A 270 -20.70 21.22 1.46
C ASN A 270 -19.91 22.04 2.51
N LYS A 271 -18.79 22.68 2.13
CA LYS A 271 -17.93 23.43 3.05
C LYS A 271 -18.09 24.94 2.83
N PRO A 272 -18.16 25.76 3.89
CA PRO A 272 -18.29 27.20 3.76
C PRO A 272 -16.96 27.83 3.37
N LEU A 273 -16.73 28.01 2.06
CA LEU A 273 -15.53 28.67 1.54
C LEU A 273 -15.65 30.20 1.57
N ASP A 274 -14.53 30.88 1.79
CA ASP A 274 -14.42 32.32 1.53
C ASP A 274 -14.47 32.58 0.01
N LYS A 275 -15.07 33.70 -0.41
CA LYS A 275 -15.18 34.12 -1.82
C LYS A 275 -13.82 34.31 -2.49
N LYS A 276 -12.77 34.57 -1.71
CA LYS A 276 -11.40 34.73 -2.20
C LYS A 276 -10.73 33.41 -2.59
N VAL A 277 -11.25 32.27 -2.12
CA VAL A 277 -10.65 30.96 -2.39
C VAL A 277 -10.96 30.54 -3.82
N GLN A 278 -9.92 30.42 -4.64
CA GLN A 278 -10.01 29.86 -5.99
C GLN A 278 -9.46 28.43 -5.98
N LEU A 279 -10.33 27.45 -6.19
CA LEU A 279 -9.93 26.03 -6.23
C LEU A 279 -8.93 25.74 -7.36
N LYS A 280 -8.93 26.56 -8.41
CA LYS A 280 -7.95 26.48 -9.52
C LYS A 280 -6.52 26.65 -9.03
N ASP A 281 -6.27 27.59 -8.12
CA ASP A 281 -4.93 27.85 -7.58
C ASP A 281 -4.47 26.69 -6.69
N ILE A 282 -5.40 26.10 -5.94
CA ILE A 282 -5.15 24.92 -5.11
C ILE A 282 -4.79 23.73 -6.01
N ALA A 283 -5.55 23.49 -7.09
CA ALA A 283 -5.29 22.39 -8.02
C ALA A 283 -3.92 22.48 -8.72
N ILE A 284 -3.41 23.70 -8.96
CA ILE A 284 -2.04 23.93 -9.46
C ILE A 284 -1.02 23.57 -8.37
N LYS A 285 -1.23 24.03 -7.13
CA LYS A 285 -0.34 23.75 -5.99
C LYS A 285 -0.34 22.28 -5.55
N THR A 286 -1.31 21.48 -5.93
CA THR A 286 -1.41 20.05 -5.53
C THR A 286 -1.04 19.10 -6.67
N HIS A 287 -0.07 19.48 -7.52
CA HIS A 287 0.43 18.58 -8.57
C HIS A 287 0.93 17.26 -7.98
N GLY A 288 0.61 16.14 -8.65
CA GLY A 288 1.06 14.80 -8.24
C GLY A 288 0.29 14.20 -7.06
N PHE A 289 -0.65 14.93 -6.46
CA PHE A 289 -1.41 14.45 -5.32
C PHE A 289 -2.52 13.49 -5.77
N SER A 290 -2.72 12.42 -5.01
CA SER A 290 -3.81 11.47 -5.24
C SER A 290 -5.17 12.04 -4.81
N GLY A 291 -6.26 11.44 -5.30
CA GLY A 291 -7.61 11.86 -4.92
C GLY A 291 -7.84 11.83 -3.41
N ALA A 292 -7.30 10.82 -2.72
CA ALA A 292 -7.35 10.72 -1.26
C ALA A 292 -6.59 11.87 -0.56
N GLN A 293 -5.44 12.28 -1.09
CA GLN A 293 -4.69 13.43 -0.55
C GLN A 293 -5.46 14.73 -0.74
N LEU A 294 -6.12 14.94 -1.89
CA LEU A 294 -6.95 16.12 -2.14
C LEU A 294 -8.18 16.17 -1.22
N ALA A 295 -8.84 15.03 -1.00
CA ALA A 295 -9.92 14.91 -0.03
C ALA A 295 -9.43 15.27 1.38
N ASN A 296 -8.22 14.81 1.74
CA ASN A 296 -7.61 15.12 3.02
C ASN A 296 -7.26 16.61 3.14
N ILE A 297 -6.74 17.26 2.10
CA ILE A 297 -6.50 18.72 2.10
C ILE A 297 -7.79 19.49 2.38
N ALA A 298 -8.88 19.16 1.69
CA ALA A 298 -10.16 19.82 1.89
C ALA A 298 -10.70 19.64 3.33
N ASN A 299 -10.43 18.48 3.94
CA ASN A 299 -10.80 18.19 5.32
C ASN A 299 -9.90 18.93 6.32
N GLU A 300 -8.59 18.89 6.13
CA GLU A 300 -7.61 19.55 7.00
C GLU A 300 -7.77 21.08 6.98
N ALA A 301 -8.10 21.67 5.82
CA ALA A 301 -8.42 23.09 5.72
C ALA A 301 -9.66 23.46 6.55
N ALA A 302 -10.69 22.59 6.57
CA ALA A 302 -11.86 22.78 7.42
C ALA A 302 -11.53 22.65 8.92
N LEU A 303 -10.75 21.63 9.30
CA LEU A 303 -10.32 21.44 10.69
C LEU A 303 -9.47 22.62 11.19
N LYS A 304 -8.58 23.14 10.33
CA LYS A 304 -7.79 24.33 10.61
C LYS A 304 -8.67 25.56 10.79
N ALA A 305 -9.66 25.78 9.92
CA ALA A 305 -10.61 26.87 10.05
C ALA A 305 -11.37 26.83 11.40
N ILE A 306 -11.80 25.63 11.82
CA ILE A 306 -12.47 25.42 13.11
C ILE A 306 -11.53 25.76 14.27
N LYS A 307 -10.28 25.28 14.21
CA LYS A 307 -9.26 25.56 15.22
C LYS A 307 -8.98 27.06 15.36
N ASP A 308 -8.98 27.77 14.24
CA ASP A 308 -8.78 29.22 14.19
C ASP A 308 -10.08 30.00 14.47
N LYS A 309 -11.16 29.31 14.85
CA LYS A 309 -12.49 29.87 15.14
C LYS A 309 -13.05 30.73 13.99
N SER A 310 -12.67 30.40 12.76
CA SER A 310 -13.11 31.08 11.54
C SER A 310 -14.45 30.53 11.08
N LYS A 311 -15.37 31.42 10.65
CA LYS A 311 -16.70 31.04 10.13
C LYS A 311 -16.64 30.43 8.71
N LYS A 312 -15.56 30.70 7.97
CA LYS A 312 -15.33 30.26 6.60
C LYS A 312 -13.90 29.77 6.44
N ILE A 313 -13.69 28.88 5.47
CA ILE A 313 -12.37 28.39 5.10
C ILE A 313 -11.73 29.40 4.15
N ASN A 314 -10.60 29.99 4.56
CA ASN A 314 -9.83 30.96 3.77
C ASN A 314 -8.65 30.28 3.04
N ILE A 315 -7.86 31.08 2.32
CA ILE A 315 -6.68 30.60 1.57
C ILE A 315 -5.62 30.05 2.53
N ASP A 316 -5.33 30.74 3.63
CA ASP A 316 -4.31 30.35 4.62
C ASP A 316 -4.58 28.96 5.20
N ASN A 317 -5.86 28.61 5.40
CA ASN A 317 -6.26 27.27 5.86
C ASN A 317 -5.93 26.18 4.84
N PHE A 318 -6.10 26.47 3.54
CA PHE A 318 -5.72 25.55 2.47
C PHE A 318 -4.20 25.46 2.32
N GLU A 319 -3.48 26.57 2.45
CA GLU A 319 -2.01 26.55 2.42
C GLU A 319 -1.47 25.72 3.58
N PHE A 320 -1.97 25.91 4.80
CA PHE A 320 -1.65 25.07 5.94
C PHE A 320 -1.94 23.58 5.66
N ALA A 321 -3.10 23.27 5.07
CA ALA A 321 -3.49 21.91 4.76
C ALA A 321 -2.59 21.25 3.70
N ILE A 322 -2.24 21.97 2.63
CA ILE A 322 -1.30 21.50 1.61
C ILE A 322 0.05 21.21 2.27
N GLU A 323 0.57 22.14 3.07
CA GLU A 323 1.85 21.95 3.75
C GLU A 323 1.80 20.76 4.70
N LYS A 324 0.72 20.59 5.47
CA LYS A 324 0.56 19.46 6.40
C LYS A 324 0.52 18.12 5.66
N VAL A 325 -0.16 18.06 4.52
CA VAL A 325 -0.26 16.83 3.72
C VAL A 325 1.05 16.55 2.96
N ALA A 326 1.77 17.57 2.52
CA ALA A 326 3.02 17.43 1.78
C ALA A 326 4.22 17.12 2.68
N ALA A 327 4.36 17.85 3.80
CA ALA A 327 5.55 17.87 4.64
C ALA A 327 5.32 17.33 6.05
N GLY A 328 4.08 17.00 6.43
CA GLY A 328 3.77 16.42 7.73
C GLY A 328 3.42 17.42 8.83
N LEU A 329 3.31 16.94 10.07
CA LEU A 329 2.90 17.74 11.23
C LEU A 329 4.04 18.64 11.73
N GLU A 330 3.74 19.92 11.92
CA GLU A 330 4.67 20.89 12.52
C GLU A 330 4.97 20.60 13.99
N ILE A 331 6.26 20.52 14.34
CA ILE A 331 6.74 20.30 15.69
C ILE A 331 6.99 21.65 16.37
N LYS A 332 6.00 22.12 17.15
CA LYS A 332 6.04 23.44 17.81
C LYS A 332 7.05 23.56 18.96
N HIS A 333 7.40 22.46 19.59
CA HIS A 333 8.34 22.41 20.73
C HIS A 333 9.57 21.59 20.35
N SER A 334 10.24 21.99 19.27
CA SER A 334 11.45 21.32 18.82
C SER A 334 12.63 21.73 19.69
N THR A 335 13.37 20.76 20.25
CA THR A 335 14.63 20.99 20.97
C THR A 335 15.82 21.10 20.00
N VAL A 336 15.61 21.71 18.84
CA VAL A 336 16.65 21.86 17.81
C VAL A 336 17.60 22.97 18.26
N SER A 337 18.88 22.63 18.33
CA SER A 337 19.94 23.57 18.72
C SER A 337 20.15 24.64 17.65
N ASP A 338 20.70 25.80 18.04
CA ASP A 338 21.03 26.86 17.09
C ASP A 338 22.05 26.41 16.03
N LYS A 339 22.95 25.47 16.38
CA LYS A 339 23.88 24.85 15.43
C LYS A 339 23.11 24.06 14.36
N GLU A 340 22.14 23.24 14.76
CA GLU A 340 21.32 22.46 13.83
C GLU A 340 20.43 23.36 12.97
N LYS A 341 19.79 24.38 13.56
CA LYS A 341 19.02 25.38 12.80
C LYS A 341 19.88 26.07 11.73
N ARG A 342 21.13 26.40 12.06
CA ARG A 342 22.09 26.95 11.08
C ARG A 342 22.36 25.98 9.95
N ILE A 343 22.68 24.71 10.24
CA ILE A 343 22.93 23.70 9.21
C ILE A 343 21.73 23.59 8.27
N VAL A 344 20.51 23.45 8.82
CA VAL A 344 19.28 23.34 8.04
C VAL A 344 19.04 24.59 7.20
N ALA A 345 19.25 25.79 7.74
CA ALA A 345 19.05 27.03 6.98
C ALA A 345 19.94 27.12 5.74
N TYR A 346 21.22 26.77 5.85
CA TYR A 346 22.12 26.74 4.69
C TYR A 346 21.78 25.58 3.74
N HIS A 347 21.35 24.43 4.27
CA HIS A 347 20.91 23.28 3.47
C HIS A 347 19.70 23.65 2.57
N GLU A 348 18.62 24.16 3.16
CA GLU A 348 17.42 24.55 2.43
C GLU A 348 17.67 25.72 1.47
N ALA A 349 18.53 26.67 1.87
CA ALA A 349 18.94 27.77 0.99
C ALA A 349 19.68 27.26 -0.26
N GLY A 350 20.53 26.25 -0.12
CA GLY A 350 21.22 25.60 -1.23
C GLY A 350 20.26 25.00 -2.24
N HIS A 351 19.27 24.23 -1.77
CA HIS A 351 18.22 23.69 -2.63
C HIS A 351 17.43 24.77 -3.36
N ALA A 352 17.04 25.85 -2.67
CA ALA A 352 16.24 26.92 -3.23
C ALA A 352 16.98 27.67 -4.35
N VAL A 353 18.25 28.03 -4.10
CA VAL A 353 19.08 28.75 -5.07
C VAL A 353 19.35 27.89 -6.29
N ALA A 354 19.76 26.63 -6.11
CA ALA A 354 20.00 25.73 -7.24
C ALA A 354 18.73 25.48 -8.08
N ALA A 355 17.58 25.27 -7.44
CA ALA A 355 16.30 25.07 -8.12
C ALA A 355 15.93 26.29 -8.99
N LYS A 356 16.10 27.51 -8.45
CA LYS A 356 15.82 28.74 -9.19
C LYS A 356 16.76 28.94 -10.38
N ILE A 357 18.07 28.76 -10.17
CA ILE A 357 19.09 28.96 -11.22
C ILE A 357 18.92 27.97 -12.37
N LEU A 358 18.68 26.70 -12.05
CA LEU A 358 18.49 25.64 -13.05
C LEU A 358 17.06 25.62 -13.63
N ASN A 359 16.17 26.48 -13.13
CA ASN A 359 14.76 26.54 -13.50
C ASN A 359 14.05 25.17 -13.40
N ILE A 360 14.37 24.42 -12.34
CA ILE A 360 13.76 23.13 -12.02
C ILE A 360 12.81 23.33 -10.86
N ASP A 361 11.54 22.96 -11.06
CA ASP A 361 10.45 23.01 -10.09
C ASP A 361 10.33 24.35 -9.35
N LYS A 362 9.26 25.12 -9.62
CA LYS A 362 9.09 26.46 -9.06
C LYS A 362 9.01 26.40 -7.53
N VAL A 363 10.00 27.00 -6.86
CA VAL A 363 10.03 27.17 -5.41
C VAL A 363 8.87 28.06 -4.97
N GLN A 364 8.12 27.61 -3.97
CA GLN A 364 6.95 28.31 -3.43
C GLN A 364 7.17 28.78 -2.02
N LYS A 365 7.76 27.90 -1.20
CA LYS A 365 8.03 28.18 0.21
C LYS A 365 9.26 27.41 0.67
N ILE A 366 10.04 28.02 1.52
CA ILE A 366 11.18 27.44 2.22
C ILE A 366 10.89 27.57 3.71
N SER A 367 11.15 26.52 4.48
CA SER A 367 10.91 26.49 5.92
C SER A 367 12.00 25.69 6.62
N ILE A 368 12.53 26.23 7.70
CA ILE A 368 13.44 25.53 8.63
C ILE A 368 12.71 25.06 9.89
N ILE A 369 11.38 25.16 9.90
CA ILE A 369 10.55 24.64 10.99
C ILE A 369 10.44 23.12 10.82
N PRO A 370 10.82 22.32 11.84
CA PRO A 370 10.81 20.88 11.75
C PRO A 370 9.39 20.32 11.64
N ARG A 371 9.23 19.31 10.77
CA ARG A 371 7.98 18.60 10.54
C ARG A 371 8.20 17.10 10.52
N ASP A 372 7.47 16.37 11.36
CA ASP A 372 7.60 14.93 11.56
C ASP A 372 9.07 14.44 11.63
N LYS A 373 9.61 13.94 10.51
CA LYS A 373 11.00 13.42 10.40
C LYS A 373 11.97 14.40 9.73
N ALA A 374 11.48 15.49 9.14
CA ALA A 374 12.29 16.48 8.43
C ALA A 374 12.59 17.68 9.34
N LEU A 375 13.83 18.17 9.30
CA LEU A 375 14.25 19.35 10.06
C LEU A 375 13.99 20.67 9.32
N GLY A 376 13.83 20.61 8.00
CA GLY A 376 13.48 21.70 7.10
C GLY A 376 12.88 21.14 5.81
N TYR A 377 12.35 22.00 4.95
CA TYR A 377 11.86 21.62 3.63
C TYR A 377 11.76 22.81 2.66
N VAL A 378 11.95 22.52 1.37
CA VAL A 378 11.60 23.41 0.25
C VAL A 378 10.39 22.85 -0.49
N LEU A 379 9.26 23.57 -0.46
CA LEU A 379 8.11 23.26 -1.30
C LEU A 379 8.34 23.78 -2.71
N LYS A 380 8.39 22.85 -3.65
CA LYS A 380 8.52 23.10 -5.09
C LYS A 380 7.31 22.51 -5.78
N PHE A 381 6.72 23.25 -6.72
CA PHE A 381 5.70 22.70 -7.61
C PHE A 381 6.20 22.76 -9.05
N PRO A 382 6.02 21.70 -9.84
CA PRO A 382 6.33 21.75 -11.25
C PRO A 382 5.45 22.81 -11.91
N THR A 383 6.00 23.47 -12.93
CA THR A 383 5.27 24.50 -13.70
C THR A 383 4.19 23.89 -14.59
N GLU A 384 4.39 22.64 -15.02
CA GLU A 384 3.54 21.92 -15.94
C GLU A 384 3.49 20.43 -15.56
N ASP A 385 2.34 19.77 -15.82
CA ASP A 385 2.19 18.31 -15.70
C ASP A 385 2.97 17.63 -16.86
N LYS A 386 4.30 17.57 -16.77
CA LYS A 386 5.17 16.96 -17.80
C LYS A 386 5.22 15.44 -17.68
N PHE A 387 4.99 14.76 -18.81
CA PHE A 387 5.17 13.30 -18.93
C PHE A 387 6.55 12.90 -19.48
N LEU A 388 7.25 13.83 -20.13
CA LEU A 388 8.54 13.59 -20.77
C LEU A 388 9.61 14.44 -20.11
N TYR A 389 10.73 13.81 -19.78
CA TYR A 389 11.92 14.45 -19.22
C TYR A 389 13.12 14.25 -20.14
N THR A 390 13.86 15.32 -20.38
CA THR A 390 15.15 15.24 -21.07
C THR A 390 16.24 14.80 -20.08
N LYS A 391 17.33 14.20 -20.60
CA LYS A 391 18.51 13.86 -19.79
C LYS A 391 19.01 15.06 -18.98
N ASN A 392 19.04 16.25 -19.59
CA ASN A 392 19.51 17.46 -18.93
C ASN A 392 18.60 17.88 -17.76
N GLU A 393 17.27 17.78 -17.92
CA GLU A 393 16.34 18.07 -16.83
C GLU A 393 16.51 17.09 -15.65
N LEU A 394 16.69 15.79 -15.93
CA LEU A 394 16.94 14.79 -14.88
C LEU A 394 18.28 15.04 -14.18
N CYS A 395 19.36 15.33 -14.92
CA CYS A 395 20.65 15.69 -14.33
C CYS A 395 20.55 16.98 -13.52
N ASN A 396 19.83 18.01 -13.99
CA ASN A 396 19.62 19.24 -13.24
C ASN A 396 18.82 18.98 -11.95
N LYS A 397 17.83 18.08 -11.98
CA LYS A 397 17.09 17.65 -10.78
C LYS A 397 18.01 16.99 -9.75
N VAL A 398 18.94 16.15 -10.20
CA VAL A 398 19.99 15.57 -9.35
C VAL A 398 20.90 16.65 -8.74
N VAL A 399 21.33 17.63 -9.53
CA VAL A 399 22.12 18.78 -9.03
C VAL A 399 21.37 19.53 -7.93
N VAL A 400 20.06 19.77 -8.12
CA VAL A 400 19.22 20.43 -7.10
C VAL A 400 19.12 19.61 -5.81
N LEU A 401 19.00 18.28 -5.89
CA LEU A 401 18.99 17.39 -4.72
C LEU A 401 20.33 17.39 -3.99
N LEU A 402 21.43 17.51 -4.71
CA LEU A 402 22.76 17.53 -4.11
C LEU A 402 23.18 18.93 -3.59
N ALA A 403 22.46 19.98 -3.97
CA ALA A 403 22.77 21.37 -3.61
C ALA A 403 22.69 21.67 -2.11
N GLY A 404 21.80 21.01 -1.36
CA GLY A 404 21.72 21.18 0.10
C GLY A 404 23.01 20.74 0.78
N ARG A 405 23.52 19.56 0.39
CA ARG A 405 24.80 19.03 0.87
C ARG A 405 26.00 19.88 0.44
N ALA A 406 26.02 20.35 -0.81
CA ALA A 406 27.05 21.25 -1.31
C ALA A 406 27.11 22.57 -0.52
N SER A 407 25.94 23.10 -0.14
CA SER A 407 25.84 24.30 0.70
C SER A 407 26.36 24.08 2.11
N GLU A 408 26.07 22.94 2.74
CA GLU A 408 26.67 22.58 4.03
C GLU A 408 28.19 22.54 3.97
N GLU A 409 28.75 21.89 2.94
CA GLU A 409 30.20 21.78 2.76
C GLU A 409 30.87 23.15 2.66
N ILE A 410 30.27 24.11 1.95
CA ILE A 410 30.85 25.44 1.72
C ILE A 410 30.72 26.34 2.96
N PHE A 411 29.54 26.41 3.59
CA PHE A 411 29.26 27.40 4.65
C PHE A 411 29.44 26.87 6.08
N ILE A 412 29.28 25.57 6.27
CA ILE A 412 29.44 24.90 7.57
C ILE A 412 30.81 24.25 7.67
N GLY A 413 31.34 23.72 6.57
CA GLY A 413 32.61 22.98 6.53
C GLY A 413 32.50 21.53 6.98
N GLU A 414 31.30 21.08 7.35
CA GLU A 414 30.97 19.71 7.76
C GLU A 414 29.69 19.27 7.05
N ILE A 415 29.62 18.00 6.68
CA ILE A 415 28.45 17.39 6.07
C ILE A 415 27.62 16.69 7.15
N SER A 416 26.32 16.97 7.18
CA SER A 416 25.37 16.38 8.12
C SER A 416 24.70 15.11 7.59
N THR A 417 23.91 14.45 8.45
CA THR A 417 23.06 13.31 8.07
C THR A 417 21.70 13.74 7.49
N GLY A 418 21.40 15.05 7.47
CA GLY A 418 20.12 15.60 7.01
C GLY A 418 19.81 15.30 5.55
N GLY A 419 20.83 15.33 4.68
CA GLY A 419 20.68 15.08 3.24
C GLY A 419 20.53 13.60 2.82
N SER A 420 20.27 12.68 3.76
CA SER A 420 20.19 11.25 3.46
C SER A 420 19.07 10.90 2.47
N ASN A 421 17.92 11.59 2.56
CA ASN A 421 16.81 11.40 1.63
C ASN A 421 17.16 11.93 0.23
N ASP A 422 17.81 13.08 0.13
CA ASP A 422 18.21 13.67 -1.17
C ASP A 422 19.25 12.81 -1.89
N ILE A 423 20.16 12.19 -1.14
CA ILE A 423 21.12 11.22 -1.69
C ILE A 423 20.37 10.00 -2.24
N LYS A 424 19.39 9.48 -1.51
CA LYS A 424 18.60 8.33 -1.96
C LYS A 424 17.83 8.64 -3.25
N GLU A 425 17.14 9.78 -3.28
CA GLU A 425 16.37 10.22 -4.45
C GLU A 425 17.27 10.51 -5.65
N SER A 426 18.41 11.20 -5.45
CA SER A 426 19.36 11.44 -6.55
C SER A 426 19.95 10.16 -7.09
N THR A 427 20.30 9.22 -6.20
CA THR A 427 20.78 7.89 -6.59
C THR A 427 19.73 7.17 -7.44
N ASN A 428 18.47 7.13 -7.00
CA ASN A 428 17.40 6.49 -7.75
C ASN A 428 17.25 7.08 -9.16
N ILE A 429 17.23 8.42 -9.28
CA ILE A 429 17.14 9.10 -10.59
C ILE A 429 18.33 8.72 -11.49
N ILE A 430 19.55 8.68 -10.95
CA ILE A 430 20.73 8.28 -11.71
C ILE A 430 20.60 6.84 -12.23
N TYR A 431 20.15 5.91 -11.39
CA TYR A 431 19.91 4.54 -11.82
C TYR A 431 18.81 4.44 -12.87
N GLU A 432 17.75 5.25 -12.79
CA GLU A 432 16.73 5.32 -13.85
C GLU A 432 17.31 5.84 -15.17
N ILE A 433 18.13 6.91 -15.14
CA ILE A 433 18.83 7.45 -16.32
C ILE A 433 19.66 6.35 -17.00
N ILE A 434 20.41 5.58 -16.22
CA ILE A 434 21.35 4.58 -16.74
C ILE A 434 20.59 3.30 -17.18
N CYS A 435 19.80 2.71 -16.29
CA CYS A 435 19.22 1.38 -16.48
C CYS A 435 17.89 1.41 -17.23
N SER A 436 17.01 2.35 -16.92
CA SER A 436 15.62 2.32 -17.41
C SER A 436 15.44 3.14 -18.68
N TYR A 437 16.03 4.34 -18.74
CA TYR A 437 15.89 5.25 -19.88
C TYR A 437 16.96 5.05 -20.95
N GLY A 438 17.98 4.23 -20.70
CA GLY A 438 19.08 3.98 -21.65
C GLY A 438 19.84 5.26 -22.02
N MET A 439 19.94 6.21 -21.08
CA MET A 439 20.60 7.50 -21.26
C MET A 439 22.03 7.51 -20.69
N GLY A 440 22.52 6.36 -20.22
CA GLY A 440 23.90 6.19 -19.78
C GLY A 440 24.90 6.20 -20.94
N ARG A 441 26.19 6.35 -20.65
CA ARG A 441 27.31 6.25 -21.60
C ARG A 441 27.46 4.82 -22.10
N ASN A 442 27.42 3.84 -21.19
CA ASN A 442 27.59 2.43 -21.51
C ASN A 442 26.27 1.72 -21.85
N THR A 443 25.13 2.36 -21.57
CA THR A 443 23.78 1.80 -21.71
C THR A 443 22.94 2.56 -22.74
N GLN A 444 23.58 3.22 -23.71
CA GLN A 444 22.87 4.03 -24.70
C GLN A 444 21.83 3.22 -25.46
N ASN A 445 20.59 3.68 -25.41
CA ASN A 445 19.44 3.07 -26.07
C ASN A 445 19.18 1.61 -25.66
N THR A 446 19.69 1.17 -24.51
CA THR A 446 19.41 -0.15 -23.96
C THR A 446 18.75 -0.04 -22.59
N CYS A 447 17.79 -0.92 -22.33
CA CYS A 447 17.16 -1.05 -21.02
C CYS A 447 17.79 -2.25 -20.30
N ILE A 448 18.30 -2.02 -19.09
CA ILE A 448 18.85 -3.06 -18.21
C ILE A 448 17.76 -3.47 -17.23
N ASP A 449 17.09 -4.58 -17.54
CA ASP A 449 16.14 -5.22 -16.64
C ASP A 449 16.86 -5.76 -15.39
N GLU A 450 16.12 -5.94 -14.29
CA GLU A 450 16.60 -6.40 -12.99
C GLU A 450 17.39 -7.72 -13.07
N ARG A 451 17.02 -8.57 -14.04
CA ARG A 451 17.72 -9.84 -14.34
C ARG A 451 19.14 -9.62 -14.88
N LEU A 452 19.35 -8.54 -15.62
CA LEU A 452 20.62 -8.21 -16.27
C LEU A 452 21.53 -7.36 -15.39
N ILE A 453 20.99 -6.68 -14.37
CA ILE A 453 21.75 -5.83 -13.44
C ILE A 453 22.98 -6.56 -12.87
N LYS A 454 22.83 -7.84 -12.51
CA LYS A 454 23.93 -8.63 -11.93
C LYS A 454 25.16 -8.72 -12.84
N TYR A 455 24.98 -8.70 -14.16
CA TYR A 455 26.07 -8.83 -15.13
C TYR A 455 26.76 -7.50 -15.45
N TYR A 456 26.09 -6.38 -15.21
CA TYR A 456 26.58 -5.03 -15.53
C TYR A 456 26.87 -4.20 -14.27
N LEU A 457 26.83 -4.81 -13.09
CA LEU A 457 26.82 -4.11 -11.81
C LEU A 457 28.01 -3.18 -11.62
N ASP A 458 29.22 -3.64 -11.95
CA ASP A 458 30.43 -2.83 -11.81
C ASP A 458 30.42 -1.62 -12.77
N ASN A 459 30.08 -1.85 -14.05
CA ASN A 459 29.99 -0.78 -15.05
C ASN A 459 28.91 0.25 -14.71
N ILE A 460 27.73 -0.19 -14.25
CA ILE A 460 26.64 0.70 -13.83
C ILE A 460 27.05 1.49 -12.60
N LYS A 461 27.69 0.84 -11.62
CA LYS A 461 28.13 1.48 -10.39
C LYS A 461 29.17 2.57 -10.66
N ASP A 462 30.18 2.28 -11.48
CA ASP A 462 31.23 3.26 -11.84
C ASP A 462 30.62 4.45 -12.59
N GLU A 463 29.70 4.18 -13.52
CA GLU A 463 29.02 5.23 -14.26
C GLU A 463 28.11 6.09 -13.36
N ALA A 464 27.34 5.45 -12.47
CA ALA A 464 26.49 6.14 -11.50
C ALA A 464 27.32 7.00 -10.54
N GLN A 465 28.47 6.50 -10.09
CA GLN A 465 29.40 7.25 -9.26
C GLN A 465 29.95 8.47 -10.01
N GLN A 466 30.36 8.30 -11.28
CA GLN A 466 30.84 9.44 -12.09
C GLN A 466 29.74 10.49 -12.28
N MET A 467 28.52 10.08 -12.62
CA MET A 467 27.40 11.01 -12.82
C MET A 467 27.03 11.74 -11.52
N THR A 468 27.13 11.07 -10.38
CA THR A 468 26.92 11.66 -9.06
C THR A 468 27.99 12.71 -8.77
N THR A 469 29.27 12.39 -8.99
CA THR A 469 30.39 13.32 -8.80
C THR A 469 30.25 14.55 -9.71
N ASP A 470 30.01 14.35 -11.02
CA ASP A 470 29.81 15.44 -11.97
C ASP A 470 28.66 16.38 -11.54
N SER A 471 27.57 15.80 -11.03
CA SER A 471 26.42 16.56 -10.54
C SER A 471 26.71 17.29 -9.23
N TYR A 472 27.50 16.68 -8.33
CA TYR A 472 27.91 17.29 -7.07
C TYR A 472 28.88 18.46 -7.31
N ASP A 473 29.85 18.29 -8.20
CA ASP A 473 30.80 19.35 -8.58
C ASP A 473 30.07 20.54 -9.21
N ARG A 474 29.07 20.26 -10.06
CA ARG A 474 28.20 21.30 -10.61
C ARG A 474 27.37 21.99 -9.53
N ALA A 475 26.86 21.26 -8.53
CA ALA A 475 26.18 21.86 -7.38
C ALA A 475 27.13 22.78 -6.60
N LEU A 476 28.35 22.34 -6.30
CA LEU A 476 29.38 23.14 -5.64
C LEU A 476 29.69 24.42 -6.43
N SER A 477 29.84 24.35 -7.76
CA SER A 477 30.07 25.52 -8.61
C SER A 477 28.92 26.54 -8.49
N ILE A 478 27.67 26.07 -8.63
CA ILE A 478 26.49 26.93 -8.54
C ILE A 478 26.42 27.62 -7.17
N ILE A 479 26.68 26.89 -6.08
CA ILE A 479 26.65 27.47 -4.74
C ILE A 479 27.79 28.47 -4.52
N ARG A 480 29.01 28.18 -4.98
CA ARG A 480 30.17 29.10 -4.88
C ARG A 480 29.93 30.39 -5.67
N GLU A 481 29.43 30.28 -6.91
CA GLU A 481 29.11 31.44 -7.74
C GLU A 481 28.02 32.33 -7.13
N ASN A 482 27.18 31.77 -6.25
CA ASN A 482 26.03 32.44 -5.65
C ASN A 482 26.15 32.52 -4.12
N GLU A 483 27.38 32.53 -3.58
CA GLU A 483 27.63 32.44 -2.14
C GLU A 483 26.91 33.56 -1.36
N ALA A 484 27.00 34.80 -1.83
CA ALA A 484 26.32 35.94 -1.23
C ALA A 484 24.79 35.83 -1.24
N VAL A 485 24.22 35.15 -2.23
CA VAL A 485 22.77 34.91 -2.34
C VAL A 485 22.34 33.90 -1.28
N VAL A 486 23.06 32.77 -1.21
CA VAL A 486 22.79 31.67 -0.27
C VAL A 486 22.90 32.16 1.17
N ASP A 487 23.94 32.92 1.50
CA ASP A 487 24.14 33.49 2.83
C ASP A 487 23.00 34.42 3.25
N LYS A 488 22.55 35.33 2.37
CA LYS A 488 21.40 36.20 2.66
C LYS A 488 20.11 35.40 2.89
N ILE A 489 19.87 34.36 2.09
CA ILE A 489 18.68 33.52 2.22
C ILE A 489 18.73 32.76 3.54
N ALA A 490 19.87 32.14 3.87
CA ALA A 490 20.06 31.42 5.13
C ALA A 490 19.89 32.33 6.34
N GLN A 491 20.44 33.55 6.32
CA GLN A 491 20.26 34.54 7.39
C GLN A 491 18.79 34.97 7.56
N HIS A 492 18.07 35.13 6.44
CA HIS A 492 16.65 35.42 6.49
C HIS A 492 15.87 34.25 7.12
N LEU A 493 16.16 33.01 6.74
CA LEU A 493 15.55 31.81 7.31
C LEU A 493 15.87 31.69 8.80
N LEU A 494 17.09 31.98 9.24
CA LEU A 494 17.43 31.98 10.67
C LEU A 494 16.65 33.03 11.48
N LYS A 495 16.27 34.14 10.86
CA LYS A 495 15.53 35.23 11.52
C LYS A 495 14.01 35.02 11.51
N TYR A 496 13.44 34.53 10.41
CA TYR A 496 12.00 34.46 10.18
C TYR A 496 11.45 33.03 10.05
N GLU A 497 12.32 32.02 10.09
CA GLU A 497 12.06 30.57 10.00
C GLU A 497 11.42 30.08 8.69
N THR A 498 10.80 30.98 7.92
CA THR A 498 10.12 30.68 6.67
C THR A 498 10.32 31.79 5.63
N MET A 499 10.19 31.44 4.35
CA MET A 499 10.30 32.37 3.22
C MET A 499 9.40 31.90 2.07
N ASN A 500 8.70 32.83 1.42
CA ASN A 500 7.87 32.55 0.24
C ASN A 500 8.62 32.89 -1.07
N ALA A 501 8.12 32.39 -2.20
CA ALA A 501 8.70 32.61 -3.53
C ALA A 501 8.97 34.09 -3.87
N GLY A 502 8.04 34.99 -3.58
CA GLY A 502 8.21 36.41 -3.86
C GLY A 502 9.38 37.03 -3.09
N LYS A 503 9.61 36.58 -1.83
CA LYS A 503 10.73 37.06 -1.03
C LYS A 503 12.06 36.46 -1.47
N LEU A 504 12.05 35.20 -1.92
CA LEU A 504 13.19 34.55 -2.54
C LEU A 504 13.65 35.33 -3.77
N ASP A 505 12.72 35.68 -4.66
CA ASP A 505 13.00 36.43 -5.89
C ASP A 505 13.61 37.80 -5.59
N GLU A 506 13.05 38.54 -4.63
CA GLU A 506 13.57 39.82 -4.17
C GLU A 506 15.03 39.70 -3.65
N LEU A 507 15.31 38.71 -2.80
CA LEU A 507 16.65 38.51 -2.23
C LEU A 507 17.69 38.09 -3.28
N MET A 508 17.27 37.30 -4.27
CA MET A 508 18.14 36.91 -5.39
C MET A 508 18.49 38.12 -6.26
N GLU A 509 17.51 38.96 -6.61
CA GLU A 509 17.76 40.20 -7.37
C GLU A 509 18.65 41.19 -6.61
N GLU A 510 18.41 41.37 -5.31
CA GLU A 510 19.22 42.27 -4.46
C GLU A 510 20.66 41.80 -4.31
N ALA A 511 20.91 40.49 -4.28
CA ALA A 511 22.24 39.93 -4.22
C ALA A 511 22.98 40.07 -5.55
N GLN A 512 22.31 39.85 -6.69
CA GLN A 512 22.88 40.05 -8.02
C GLN A 512 23.25 41.51 -8.28
N LYS A 513 22.41 42.47 -7.87
CA LYS A 513 22.70 43.91 -8.01
C LYS A 513 23.92 44.36 -7.22
N ARG A 514 24.23 43.72 -6.08
CA ARG A 514 25.43 44.02 -5.28
C ARG A 514 26.70 43.36 -5.79
N ALA A 515 26.61 42.34 -6.62
CA ALA A 515 27.77 41.71 -7.25
C ALA A 515 28.24 42.47 -8.52
N LEU A 516 27.38 43.35 -9.06
CA LEU A 516 27.65 44.18 -10.25
C LEU A 516 28.21 45.59 -9.90
N ILE A 517 28.27 45.93 -8.62
CA ILE A 517 28.84 47.17 -8.06
C ILE A 517 30.12 46.77 -7.33
#